data_AF-A0AAI9J514-F1
#
_entry.id   AF-A0AAI9J514-F1
#
_cell.length_a   1.000
_cell.length_b   1.000
_cell.length_c   1.000
_cell.angle_alpha   90.00
_cell.angle_beta   90.00
_cell.angle_gamma   90.00
#
_symmetry.space_group_name_H-M   'P 1'
#
loop_
_entity.id
_entity.type
_entity.pdbx_description
1 polymer ?
#
loop_
_entity_poly.entity_id
_entity_poly.type
_entity_poly.pdbx_seq_one_letter_code
_entity_poly.pdbx_strand_id
1 'polypeptide(L)'
;MLAGLSPASFGIVMATGIVSLACASLGLPSVGRWLFALNVLLYAVVWGLNLARLLRHPRRMRNDACDHGRAPGFFTAVAASGVLGGQCLLLADARGAAMWLEAVAVVLWVVLSYGIFAAVMVKRDKPRLEQCMSGGWLLAVVATQALVGLGALLAPAWTRRGRGGWRWPCWVCGCGAACCMPC
;
A
#
# COMPACT_ATOMS: atom_id res chain seq x y z
N MET A 1 -19.72 -17.80 2.12
CA MET A 1 -19.11 -16.71 2.90
C MET A 1 -17.82 -16.14 2.29
N LEU A 2 -16.82 -16.93 1.84
CA LEU A 2 -15.60 -16.36 1.23
C LEU A 2 -15.83 -15.56 -0.08
N ALA A 3 -16.96 -15.76 -0.77
CA ALA A 3 -17.27 -15.08 -2.03
C ALA A 3 -17.66 -13.59 -1.86
N GLY A 4 -17.92 -13.12 -0.64
CA GLY A 4 -18.39 -11.75 -0.35
C GLY A 4 -17.34 -10.82 0.25
N LEU A 5 -16.12 -11.29 0.52
CA LEU A 5 -15.07 -10.41 1.03
C LEU A 5 -14.77 -9.33 -0.02
N SER A 6 -14.90 -8.06 0.33
CA SER A 6 -14.54 -6.98 -0.58
C SER A 6 -13.00 -6.85 -0.65
N PRO A 7 -12.43 -6.48 -1.80
CA PRO A 7 -10.99 -6.19 -1.91
C PRO A 7 -10.52 -5.12 -0.91
N ALA A 8 -11.44 -4.27 -0.44
CA ALA A 8 -11.25 -3.24 0.59
C ALA A 8 -11.00 -3.79 2.01
N SER A 9 -10.91 -5.12 2.20
CA SER A 9 -10.60 -5.73 3.50
C SER A 9 -9.24 -5.27 4.06
N PHE A 10 -8.28 -4.86 3.21
CA PHE A 10 -7.02 -4.25 3.66
C PHE A 10 -7.20 -2.88 4.32
N GLY A 11 -8.38 -2.25 4.19
CA GLY A 11 -8.71 -1.01 4.87
C GLY A 11 -8.61 -1.12 6.39
N ILE A 12 -8.90 -2.30 6.97
CA ILE A 12 -8.74 -2.52 8.41
C ILE A 12 -7.26 -2.40 8.84
N VAL A 13 -6.36 -2.99 8.06
CA VAL A 13 -4.91 -2.97 8.32
C VAL A 13 -4.36 -1.55 8.19
N MET A 14 -4.81 -0.83 7.16
CA MET A 14 -4.44 0.57 6.96
C MET A 14 -4.89 1.44 8.14
N ALA A 15 -6.15 1.31 8.57
CA ALA A 15 -6.70 2.09 9.68
C ALA A 15 -5.97 1.78 11.00
N THR A 16 -5.82 0.51 11.35
CA THR A 16 -5.10 0.08 12.57
C THR A 16 -3.64 0.54 12.55
N GLY A 17 -2.98 0.50 11.38
CA GLY A 17 -1.61 0.98 11.21
C GLY A 17 -1.46 2.48 11.45
N ILE A 18 -2.36 3.31 10.92
CA ILE A 18 -2.35 4.77 11.14
C ILE A 18 -2.58 5.08 12.63
N VAL A 19 -3.57 4.43 13.27
CA VAL A 19 -3.86 4.64 14.69
C VAL A 19 -2.66 4.24 15.56
N SER A 20 -1.98 3.14 15.24
CA SER A 20 -0.76 2.70 15.92
C SER A 20 0.36 3.75 15.84
N LEU A 21 0.62 4.29 14.64
CA LEU A 21 1.61 5.35 14.44
C LEU A 21 1.22 6.63 15.21
N ALA A 22 -0.06 7.01 15.19
CA ALA A 22 -0.56 8.15 15.94
C ALA A 22 -0.36 7.97 17.46
N CYS A 23 -0.73 6.82 18.03
CA CYS A 23 -0.49 6.51 19.44
C CYS A 23 1.00 6.55 19.80
N ALA A 24 1.87 6.04 18.95
CA ALA A 24 3.31 6.12 19.15
C ALA A 24 3.80 7.59 19.16
N SER A 25 3.28 8.43 18.27
CA SER A 25 3.64 9.85 18.16
C SER A 25 3.11 10.72 19.33
N LEU A 26 1.99 10.32 19.95
CA LEU A 26 1.37 11.00 21.10
C LEU A 26 2.00 10.61 22.45
N GLY A 27 3.12 9.88 22.46
CA GLY A 27 3.80 9.46 23.70
C GLY A 27 3.17 8.23 24.36
N LEU A 28 2.35 7.44 23.65
CA LEU A 28 1.79 6.16 24.11
C LEU A 28 2.44 4.96 23.37
N PRO A 29 3.76 4.75 23.47
CA PRO A 29 4.48 3.76 22.67
C PRO A 29 4.04 2.32 22.95
N SER A 30 3.63 2.01 24.18
CA SER A 30 3.14 0.68 24.56
C SER A 30 1.87 0.30 23.80
N VAL A 31 0.91 1.23 23.71
CA VAL A 31 -0.34 1.05 22.95
C VAL A 31 -0.03 0.93 21.46
N GLY A 32 0.87 1.76 20.94
CA GLY A 32 1.35 1.69 19.57
C GLY A 32 1.93 0.32 19.20
N ARG A 33 2.76 -0.28 20.08
CA ARG A 33 3.34 -1.62 19.87
C ARG A 33 2.31 -2.74 19.91
N TRP A 34 1.33 -2.69 20.82
CA TRP A 34 0.24 -3.65 20.85
C TRP A 34 -0.60 -3.61 19.57
N LEU A 35 -0.95 -2.41 19.11
CA LEU A 35 -1.65 -2.21 17.85
C LEU A 35 -0.81 -2.66 16.65
N PHE A 36 0.51 -2.48 16.69
CA PHE A 36 1.42 -2.97 15.66
C PHE A 36 1.41 -4.50 15.58
N ALA A 37 1.53 -5.19 16.71
CA ALA A 37 1.47 -6.65 16.74
C ALA A 37 0.13 -7.18 16.19
N LEU A 38 -0.99 -6.54 16.57
CA LEU A 38 -2.30 -6.83 16.01
C LEU A 38 -2.33 -6.56 14.50
N ASN A 39 -1.74 -5.46 14.04
CA ASN A 39 -1.76 -5.09 12.63
C ASN A 39 -0.99 -6.09 11.76
N VAL A 40 0.13 -6.60 12.25
CA VAL A 40 0.90 -7.67 11.58
C VAL A 40 0.05 -8.93 11.42
N LEU A 41 -0.68 -9.33 12.47
CA LEU A 41 -1.58 -10.48 12.41
C LEU A 41 -2.72 -10.26 11.40
N LEU A 42 -3.37 -9.10 11.46
CA LEU A 42 -4.45 -8.73 10.53
C LEU A 42 -3.95 -8.73 9.08
N TYR A 43 -2.76 -8.17 8.83
CA TYR A 43 -2.16 -8.16 7.50
C TYR A 43 -1.91 -9.57 6.97
N ALA A 44 -1.35 -10.48 7.79
CA ALA A 44 -1.12 -11.87 7.40
C ALA A 44 -2.43 -12.61 7.08
N VAL A 45 -3.46 -12.42 7.91
CA VAL A 45 -4.79 -13.04 7.70
C VAL A 45 -5.43 -12.53 6.42
N VAL A 46 -5.46 -11.22 6.20
CA VAL A 46 -6.06 -10.62 5.00
C VAL A 46 -5.30 -11.01 3.73
N TRP A 47 -3.97 -11.06 3.78
CA TRP A 47 -3.16 -11.59 2.68
C TRP A 47 -3.46 -13.06 2.39
N GLY A 48 -3.53 -13.91 3.41
CA GLY A 48 -3.85 -15.33 3.26
C GLY A 48 -5.22 -15.54 2.62
N LEU A 49 -6.24 -14.78 3.04
CA LEU A 49 -7.58 -14.81 2.45
C LEU A 49 -7.58 -14.35 0.99
N ASN A 50 -6.84 -13.28 0.67
CA ASN A 50 -6.79 -12.75 -0.68
C ASN A 50 -6.00 -13.66 -1.64
N LEU A 51 -4.92 -14.28 -1.16
CA LEU A 51 -4.16 -15.27 -1.93
C LEU A 51 -4.99 -16.54 -2.16
N ALA A 52 -5.72 -17.02 -1.14
CA ALA A 52 -6.66 -18.12 -1.29
C ALA A 52 -7.76 -17.80 -2.32
N ARG A 53 -8.24 -16.55 -2.36
CA ARG A 53 -9.18 -16.07 -3.38
C ARG A 53 -8.55 -16.04 -4.78
N LEU A 54 -7.29 -15.61 -4.89
CA LEU A 54 -6.55 -15.59 -6.16
C LEU A 54 -6.40 -16.99 -6.76
N LEU A 55 -6.05 -17.96 -5.92
CA LEU A 55 -5.84 -19.35 -6.35
C LEU A 55 -7.16 -20.06 -6.68
N ARG A 56 -8.22 -19.83 -5.90
CA ARG A 56 -9.51 -20.53 -6.12
C ARG A 56 -10.42 -19.86 -7.16
N HIS A 57 -10.34 -18.53 -7.31
CA HIS A 57 -11.27 -17.77 -8.16
C HIS A 57 -10.60 -16.66 -8.99
N PRO A 58 -9.56 -16.97 -9.80
CA PRO A 58 -8.83 -15.96 -10.56
C PRO A 58 -9.71 -15.22 -11.58
N ARG A 59 -10.69 -15.92 -12.18
CA ARG A 59 -11.66 -15.31 -13.11
C ARG A 59 -12.56 -14.27 -12.44
N ARG A 60 -13.01 -14.52 -11.19
CA ARG A 60 -13.79 -13.53 -10.43
C ARG A 60 -12.93 -12.36 -10.00
N MET A 61 -11.69 -12.60 -9.57
CA MET A 61 -10.75 -11.53 -9.21
C MET A 61 -10.51 -10.58 -10.38
N ARG A 62 -10.30 -11.11 -11.59
CA ARG A 62 -10.14 -10.30 -12.80
C ARG A 62 -11.41 -9.51 -13.12
N ASN A 63 -12.59 -10.13 -13.00
CA ASN A 63 -13.85 -9.43 -13.23
C ASN A 63 -14.07 -8.30 -12.21
N ASP A 64 -13.73 -8.51 -10.94
CA ASP A 64 -13.77 -7.48 -9.88
C ASP A 64 -12.77 -6.35 -10.15
N ALA A 65 -11.59 -6.65 -10.71
CA ALA A 65 -10.59 -5.65 -11.09
C ALA A 65 -11.00 -4.81 -12.32
N CYS A 66 -11.86 -5.34 -13.18
CA CYS A 66 -12.46 -4.62 -14.31
C CYS A 66 -13.75 -3.87 -13.95
N ASP A 67 -14.22 -3.98 -12.70
CA ASP A 67 -15.40 -3.29 -12.20
C ASP A 67 -15.01 -1.95 -11.57
N HIS A 68 -15.55 -0.84 -12.09
CA HIS A 68 -15.21 0.52 -11.66
C HIS A 68 -15.50 0.75 -10.16
N GLY A 69 -16.47 0.04 -9.59
CA GLY A 69 -16.82 0.18 -8.17
C GLY A 69 -15.88 -0.59 -7.23
N ARG A 70 -15.26 -1.67 -7.70
CA ARG A 70 -14.44 -2.57 -6.86
C ARG A 70 -12.95 -2.45 -7.13
N ALA A 71 -12.56 -2.03 -8.33
CA ALA A 71 -11.18 -1.85 -8.73
C ALA A 71 -10.38 -0.95 -7.77
N PRO A 72 -10.91 0.19 -7.30
CA PRO A 72 -10.15 1.04 -6.38
C PRO A 72 -9.81 0.35 -5.06
N GLY A 73 -10.63 -0.62 -4.64
CA GLY A 73 -10.40 -1.41 -3.44
C GLY A 73 -9.08 -2.19 -3.45
N PHE A 74 -8.55 -2.56 -4.63
CA PHE A 74 -7.26 -3.27 -4.69
C PHE A 74 -6.07 -2.38 -4.29
N PHE A 75 -6.16 -1.06 -4.46
CA PHE A 75 -5.11 -0.13 -4.01
C PHE A 75 -4.96 -0.09 -2.49
N THR A 76 -5.96 -0.53 -1.72
CA THR A 76 -5.85 -0.63 -0.26
C THR A 76 -4.76 -1.61 0.18
N ALA A 77 -4.45 -2.63 -0.62
CA ALA A 77 -3.36 -3.55 -0.33
C ALA A 77 -1.98 -2.86 -0.45
N VAL A 78 -1.82 -1.96 -1.42
CA VAL A 78 -0.60 -1.13 -1.56
C VAL A 78 -0.48 -0.18 -0.37
N ALA A 79 -1.56 0.54 -0.04
CA ALA A 79 -1.58 1.45 1.09
C ALA A 79 -1.27 0.75 2.43
N ALA A 80 -1.90 -0.41 2.68
CA ALA A 80 -1.66 -1.21 3.88
C ALA A 80 -0.20 -1.70 3.97
N SER A 81 0.40 -2.12 2.86
CA SER A 81 1.80 -2.55 2.81
C SER A 81 2.76 -1.39 3.14
N GLY A 82 2.50 -0.19 2.60
CA GLY A 82 3.29 1.02 2.90
C GLY A 82 3.18 1.44 4.37
N VAL A 83 1.97 1.47 4.92
CA VAL A 83 1.74 1.82 6.34
C VAL A 83 2.41 0.80 7.26
N LEU A 84 2.27 -0.50 7.00
CA LEU A 84 2.91 -1.53 7.81
C LEU A 84 4.44 -1.46 7.71
N GLY A 85 4.99 -1.20 6.53
CA GLY A 85 6.43 -0.96 6.36
C GLY A 85 6.93 0.23 7.18
N GLY A 86 6.14 1.30 7.25
CA GLY A 86 6.42 2.46 8.10
C GLY A 86 6.43 2.08 9.59
N GLN A 87 5.47 1.28 10.05
CA GLN A 87 5.47 0.77 11.42
C GLN A 87 6.68 -0.13 11.71
N CYS A 88 7.05 -1.03 10.80
CA CYS A 88 8.24 -1.87 10.96
C CYS A 88 9.51 -1.04 11.15
N LEU A 89 9.63 0.06 10.41
CA LEU A 89 10.77 0.97 10.51
C LEU A 89 10.75 1.79 11.80
N LEU A 90 9.60 2.38 12.15
CA LEU A 90 9.49 3.34 13.25
C LEU A 90 9.33 2.69 14.63
N LEU A 91 8.67 1.53 14.73
CA LEU A 91 8.37 0.88 16.01
C LEU A 91 9.29 -0.31 16.32
N ALA A 92 9.81 -0.99 15.28
CA ALA A 92 10.59 -2.21 15.45
C ALA A 92 12.06 -2.09 14.95
N ASP A 93 12.45 -0.94 14.38
CA ASP A 93 13.74 -0.72 13.66
C ASP A 93 14.07 -1.85 12.67
N ALA A 94 13.02 -2.52 12.16
CA ALA A 94 13.11 -3.70 11.31
C ALA A 94 13.24 -3.28 9.84
N ARG A 95 14.37 -2.65 9.52
CA ARG A 95 14.64 -2.06 8.20
C ARG A 95 14.53 -3.05 7.05
N GLY A 96 15.01 -4.28 7.26
CA GLY A 96 14.90 -5.34 6.27
C GLY A 96 13.44 -5.62 5.89
N ALA A 97 12.55 -5.71 6.89
CA ALA A 97 11.12 -5.91 6.66
C ALA A 97 10.47 -4.70 5.98
N ALA A 98 10.86 -3.48 6.36
CA ALA A 98 10.37 -2.26 5.74
C ALA A 98 10.73 -2.17 4.24
N MET A 99 11.98 -2.48 3.87
CA MET A 99 12.41 -2.51 2.46
C MET A 99 11.70 -3.61 1.66
N TRP A 100 11.51 -4.79 2.26
CA TRP A 100 10.76 -5.88 1.63
C TRP A 100 9.31 -5.49 1.38
N LEU A 101 8.64 -4.90 2.37
CA LEU A 101 7.26 -4.43 2.25
C LEU A 101 7.14 -3.28 1.23
N GLU A 102 8.11 -2.37 1.19
CA GLU A 102 8.17 -1.33 0.17
C GLU A 102 8.28 -1.93 -1.24
N ALA A 103 9.20 -2.88 -1.45
CA ALA A 103 9.36 -3.54 -2.74
C ALA A 103 8.06 -4.24 -3.19
N VAL A 104 7.39 -4.95 -2.27
CA VAL A 104 6.08 -5.56 -2.52
C VAL A 104 5.03 -4.50 -2.87
N ALA A 105 5.00 -3.39 -2.15
CA ALA A 105 4.08 -2.28 -2.39
C ALA A 105 4.32 -1.63 -3.77
N VAL A 106 5.58 -1.41 -4.17
CA VAL A 106 5.94 -0.88 -5.50
C VAL A 106 5.45 -1.82 -6.60
N VAL A 107 5.77 -3.12 -6.50
CA VAL A 107 5.37 -4.11 -7.51
C VAL A 107 3.85 -4.14 -7.62
N LEU A 108 3.15 -4.21 -6.49
CA LEU A 108 1.70 -4.23 -6.46
C LEU A 108 1.11 -2.93 -7.02
N TRP A 109 1.69 -1.78 -6.71
CA TRP A 109 1.26 -0.48 -7.23
C TRP A 109 1.41 -0.38 -8.75
N VAL A 110 2.54 -0.81 -9.31
CA VAL A 110 2.76 -0.86 -10.76
C VAL A 110 1.72 -1.77 -11.42
N VAL A 111 1.62 -3.03 -10.96
CA VAL A 111 0.71 -4.01 -11.54
C VAL A 111 -0.74 -3.53 -11.48
N LEU A 112 -1.19 -2.98 -10.35
CA LEU A 112 -2.55 -2.51 -10.18
C LEU A 112 -2.82 -1.23 -10.97
N SER A 113 -1.92 -0.25 -10.95
CA SER A 113 -2.10 0.99 -11.70
C SER A 113 -2.21 0.70 -13.19
N TYR A 114 -1.23 0.01 -13.77
CA TYR A 114 -1.27 -0.30 -15.20
C TYR A 114 -2.40 -1.28 -15.53
N GLY A 115 -2.62 -2.31 -14.72
CA GLY A 115 -3.64 -3.33 -14.96
C GLY A 115 -5.06 -2.78 -14.86
N ILE A 116 -5.40 -2.04 -13.80
CA ILE A 116 -6.73 -1.48 -13.58
C ILE A 116 -7.01 -0.36 -14.57
N PHE A 117 -6.08 0.59 -14.75
CA PHE A 117 -6.32 1.68 -15.71
C PHE A 117 -6.43 1.17 -17.14
N ALA A 118 -5.62 0.18 -17.54
CA ALA A 118 -5.78 -0.46 -18.86
C ALA A 118 -7.12 -1.21 -18.98
N ALA A 119 -7.51 -1.97 -17.96
CA ALA A 119 -8.77 -2.71 -17.96
C ALA A 119 -10.00 -1.80 -18.05
N VAL A 120 -9.96 -0.65 -17.36
CA VAL A 120 -11.01 0.37 -17.41
C VAL A 120 -11.03 1.09 -18.76
N MET A 121 -9.86 1.42 -19.33
CA MET A 121 -9.75 2.08 -20.64
C MET A 121 -10.27 1.23 -21.81
N VAL A 122 -10.01 -0.08 -21.79
CA VAL A 122 -10.40 -1.01 -22.88
C VAL A 122 -11.89 -1.37 -22.83
N LYS A 123 -12.57 -1.10 -21.70
CA LYS A 123 -13.98 -1.47 -21.52
C LYS A 123 -14.88 -0.67 -22.48
N ARG A 124 -15.55 -1.37 -23.41
CA ARG A 124 -16.42 -0.78 -24.44
C ARG A 124 -17.67 -0.12 -23.87
N ASP A 125 -18.26 -0.71 -22.84
CA ASP A 125 -19.38 -0.13 -22.10
C ASP A 125 -18.88 0.86 -21.05
N LYS A 126 -19.01 2.15 -21.34
CA LYS A 126 -18.76 3.22 -20.36
C LYS A 126 -19.94 3.29 -19.38
N PRO A 127 -19.73 3.01 -18.08
CA PRO A 127 -20.77 3.23 -17.07
C PRO A 127 -21.06 4.73 -16.91
N ARG A 128 -22.19 5.05 -16.27
CA ARG A 128 -22.61 6.43 -16.02
C ARG A 128 -21.58 7.17 -15.15
N LEU A 129 -21.41 8.48 -15.35
CA LEU A 129 -20.42 9.34 -14.68
C LEU A 129 -20.36 9.16 -13.15
N GLU A 130 -21.50 8.93 -12.50
CA GLU A 130 -21.61 8.69 -11.05
C GLU A 130 -20.83 7.44 -10.58
N GLN A 131 -20.71 6.42 -11.44
CA GLN A 131 -19.94 5.20 -11.16
C GLN A 131 -18.46 5.34 -11.52
N CYS A 132 -18.13 6.31 -12.39
CA CYS A 132 -16.74 6.64 -12.75
C CYS A 132 -16.02 7.43 -11.65
N MET A 133 -16.73 8.22 -10.83
CA MET A 133 -16.16 9.04 -9.75
C MET A 133 -16.72 8.68 -8.38
N SER A 134 -16.52 7.44 -7.94
CA SER A 134 -16.75 7.06 -6.55
C SER A 134 -15.59 7.50 -5.65
N GLY A 135 -15.86 7.81 -4.37
CA GLY A 135 -14.82 8.18 -3.39
C GLY A 135 -13.74 7.10 -3.20
N GLY A 136 -13.99 5.86 -3.62
CA GLY A 136 -13.00 4.79 -3.64
C GLY A 136 -11.77 5.10 -4.49
N TRP A 137 -11.89 5.91 -5.55
CA TRP A 137 -10.74 6.27 -6.39
C TRP A 137 -9.66 7.09 -5.67
N LEU A 138 -10.00 7.73 -4.55
CA LEU A 138 -9.01 8.36 -3.66
C LEU A 138 -7.98 7.35 -3.15
N LEU A 139 -8.32 6.06 -3.09
CA LEU A 139 -7.39 4.99 -2.68
C LEU A 139 -6.18 4.88 -3.61
N ALA A 140 -6.30 5.21 -4.90
CA ALA A 140 -5.15 5.23 -5.81
C ALA A 140 -4.13 6.31 -5.42
N VAL A 141 -4.62 7.48 -5.02
CA VAL A 141 -3.77 8.57 -4.52
C VAL A 141 -3.18 8.21 -3.16
N VAL A 142 -4.00 7.74 -2.21
CA VAL A 142 -3.57 7.35 -0.86
C VAL A 142 -2.51 6.24 -0.91
N ALA A 143 -2.66 5.25 -1.81
CA ALA A 143 -1.66 4.22 -2.02
C ALA A 143 -0.30 4.80 -2.45
N THR A 144 -0.32 5.77 -3.36
CA THR A 144 0.90 6.44 -3.83
C THR A 144 1.54 7.27 -2.71
N GLN A 145 0.73 7.97 -1.91
CA GLN A 145 1.20 8.72 -0.75
C GLN A 145 1.84 7.81 0.32
N ALA A 146 1.24 6.65 0.60
CA ALA A 146 1.81 5.68 1.54
C ALA A 146 3.15 5.12 1.05
N LEU A 147 3.27 4.86 -0.25
CA LEU A 147 4.52 4.38 -0.87
C LEU A 147 5.63 5.42 -0.73
N VAL A 148 5.32 6.64 -1.13
CA VAL A 148 6.24 7.78 -1.06
C VAL A 148 6.66 8.08 0.38
N GLY A 149 5.72 8.04 1.33
CA GLY A 149 6.00 8.25 2.75
C GLY A 149 6.97 7.21 3.31
N LEU A 150 6.82 5.94 2.95
CA LEU A 150 7.76 4.89 3.35
C LEU A 150 9.14 5.09 2.71
N GLY A 151 9.18 5.39 1.40
CA GLY A 151 10.43 5.66 0.69
C GLY A 151 11.20 6.84 1.28
N ALA A 152 10.51 7.92 1.65
CA ALA A 152 11.10 9.07 2.33
C ALA A 152 11.70 8.71 3.69
N LEU A 153 11.06 7.82 4.47
CA LEU A 153 11.61 7.35 5.74
C LEU A 153 12.85 6.46 5.56
N LEU A 154 12.93 5.73 4.44
CA LEU A 154 14.09 4.90 4.11
C LEU A 154 15.24 5.72 3.52
N ALA A 155 14.97 6.85 2.83
CA ALA A 155 15.97 7.69 2.16
C ALA A 155 17.21 8.08 3.00
N PRO A 156 17.10 8.53 4.27
CA PRO A 156 18.25 8.89 5.10
C PRO A 156 19.18 7.71 5.45
N ALA A 157 18.69 6.47 5.31
CA ALA A 157 19.50 5.28 5.50
C ALA A 157 20.40 4.99 4.29
N TRP A 158 19.99 5.44 3.09
CA TRP A 158 20.74 5.25 1.84
C TRP A 158 21.90 6.23 1.71
N THR A 159 21.73 7.48 2.14
CA THR A 159 22.79 8.50 2.07
C THR A 159 23.98 8.19 2.98
N ARG A 160 23.81 7.37 4.04
CA ARG A 160 24.91 6.91 4.90
C ARG A 160 25.68 5.68 4.34
N ARG A 161 25.13 4.93 3.39
CA ARG A 161 25.80 3.80 2.71
C ARG A 161 26.27 4.22 1.33
N GLY A 162 27.35 4.99 1.27
CA GLY A 162 28.08 5.21 0.02
C GLY A 162 28.59 3.87 -0.57
N ARG A 163 28.32 3.68 -1.87
CA ARG A 163 28.72 2.59 -2.80
C ARG A 163 27.83 1.33 -2.82
N GLY A 164 26.94 1.27 -3.82
CA GLY A 164 26.28 0.02 -4.21
C GLY A 164 25.01 0.12 -5.06
N GLY A 165 25.07 0.77 -6.24
CA GLY A 165 24.43 0.25 -7.46
C GLY A 165 22.90 0.18 -7.65
N TRP A 166 22.03 0.66 -6.77
CA TRP A 166 20.58 0.71 -7.05
C TRP A 166 19.99 2.12 -6.83
N ARG A 167 19.99 2.93 -7.90
CA ARG A 167 19.26 4.21 -7.92
C ARG A 167 17.78 3.90 -8.10
N TRP A 168 17.02 3.84 -7.00
CA TRP A 168 15.56 3.96 -7.10
C TRP A 168 15.22 5.28 -7.79
N PRO A 169 14.20 5.34 -8.66
CA PRO A 169 13.79 6.58 -9.28
C PRO A 169 13.39 7.58 -8.19
N CYS A 170 13.89 8.82 -8.26
CA CYS A 170 13.70 9.88 -7.26
C CYS A 170 12.24 10.09 -6.84
N TRP A 171 11.28 9.74 -7.70
CA TRP A 171 9.85 9.78 -7.44
C TRP A 171 9.38 8.85 -6.32
N VAL A 172 10.07 7.73 -6.07
CA VAL A 172 9.73 6.77 -5.00
C VAL A 172 10.10 7.33 -3.62
N CYS A 173 11.15 8.16 -3.53
CA CYS A 173 11.58 8.77 -2.27
C CYS A 173 10.72 9.98 -1.84
N GLY A 174 9.74 10.43 -2.64
CA GLY A 174 8.98 11.65 -2.32
C GLY A 174 9.78 12.93 -2.33
N CYS A 175 11.07 12.85 -2.65
CA CYS A 175 11.90 14.01 -2.84
C CYS A 175 11.49 14.64 -4.18
N GLY A 176 10.58 15.61 -4.10
CA GLY A 176 10.62 16.74 -5.02
C GLY A 176 12.08 17.24 -5.09
N ALA A 177 12.50 17.73 -6.25
CA ALA A 177 13.89 17.97 -6.67
C ALA A 177 14.83 18.74 -5.69
N ALA A 178 14.36 19.15 -4.52
CA ALA A 178 15.09 19.88 -3.48
C ALA A 178 16.16 19.07 -2.72
N CYS A 179 16.12 17.73 -2.66
CA CYS A 179 17.17 16.95 -1.98
C CYS A 179 18.43 16.67 -2.83
N CYS A 180 18.51 17.20 -4.06
CA CYS A 180 19.68 17.08 -4.93
C CYS A 180 20.66 18.28 -4.84
N MET A 181 20.59 19.11 -3.79
CA MET A 181 21.61 20.13 -3.56
C MET A 181 22.43 19.81 -2.31
N PRO A 182 23.78 19.77 -2.41
CA PRO A 182 24.64 19.66 -1.25
C PRO A 182 24.66 21.03 -0.54
N CYS A 183 24.32 21.05 0.74
CA CYS A 183 24.75 22.07 1.68
C CYS A 183 25.64 21.39 2.71
#